data_AF-A0A6M1RQ68-F1
#
_entry.id   AF-A0A6M1RQ68-F1
#
_cell.length_a   1.000
_cell.length_b   1.000
_cell.length_c   1.000
_cell.angle_alpha   90.00
_cell.angle_beta   90.00
_cell.angle_gamma   90.00
#
_symmetry.space_group_name_H-M   'P 1'
#
loop_
_entity.id
_entity.type
_entity.pdbx_description
1 polymer ?
#
loop_
_entity_poly.entity_id
_entity_poly.type
_entity_poly.pdbx_seq_one_letter_code
_entity_poly.pdbx_strand_id
1 'polypeptide(L)'
;MKPVMLTLLTLVLWVCPALSSPAAPPGTQHTTPSQPPAPVHKTPVILDTDIGDDIDDTWALGLLLQCPELDLKLVLTDYGRPLYRARLAAKLLQTMGRPDVPIGLGIDVPNVGGDESQAAWLGDYDLATYPGPVHTNGIRALIETILQSPRPVTLIAIGPLPNIAAALTQEPRIAQRARFIGMHGSVRRGYGGKNSPDAEWNVRCDPRAAQQVLAAPWDITLTPLDTCGLVQLDGPRFAQLRTSNHPIPRTILENYRVWAARRPELAPRDIEQRSSTLFDCVAIYLAVSRDLCEMETLPLTVTSDGFTRIDPTGRPVHVATAWKNLDAFKDWLTHRLCPNPTSQPRTP
;
A
#
# COMPACT_ATOMS: atom_id res chain seq x y z
N MET A 1 68.40 37.90 -53.23
CA MET A 1 68.61 37.31 -54.56
C MET A 1 69.10 35.87 -54.41
N LYS A 2 68.24 34.88 -54.68
CA LYS A 2 68.51 33.50 -55.14
C LYS A 2 67.13 32.80 -55.28
N PRO A 3 66.90 31.95 -56.30
CA PRO A 3 65.53 31.65 -56.74
C PRO A 3 64.93 30.39 -56.09
N VAL A 4 63.60 30.40 -55.95
CA VAL A 4 62.77 29.20 -55.74
C VAL A 4 62.27 28.75 -57.10
N MET A 5 62.32 27.46 -57.41
CA MET A 5 61.71 26.91 -58.62
C MET A 5 61.01 25.57 -58.34
N LEU A 6 59.88 25.41 -59.02
CA LEU A 6 58.84 24.42 -58.80
C LEU A 6 59.07 23.16 -59.66
N THR A 7 58.73 21.97 -59.17
CA THR A 7 58.60 20.76 -60.02
C THR A 7 57.40 19.90 -59.57
N LEU A 8 56.77 19.22 -60.54
CA LEU A 8 55.41 18.69 -60.47
C LEU A 8 55.27 17.24 -59.97
N LEU A 9 54.01 16.90 -59.66
CA LEU A 9 53.46 15.58 -59.30
C LEU A 9 53.89 14.40 -60.19
N THR A 10 53.98 13.21 -59.59
CA THR A 10 53.35 12.00 -60.16
C THR A 10 53.00 11.00 -59.04
N LEU A 11 51.76 10.50 -59.02
CA LEU A 11 51.29 9.50 -58.06
C LEU A 11 51.01 8.19 -58.82
N VAL A 12 51.55 7.06 -58.34
CA VAL A 12 51.29 5.72 -58.90
C VAL A 12 50.71 4.83 -57.81
N LEU A 13 49.50 4.34 -58.04
CA LEU A 13 48.83 3.32 -57.23
C LEU A 13 49.35 1.94 -57.62
N TRP A 14 49.56 1.07 -56.63
CA TRP A 14 49.86 -0.36 -56.85
C TRP A 14 48.88 -1.22 -56.04
N VAL A 15 48.25 -2.18 -56.71
CA VAL A 15 47.25 -3.08 -56.13
C VAL A 15 47.95 -4.38 -55.74
N CYS A 16 47.80 -4.81 -54.48
CA CYS A 16 48.28 -6.12 -54.01
C CYS A 16 47.15 -7.16 -53.99
N PRO A 17 47.41 -8.42 -54.37
CA PRO A 17 46.41 -9.48 -54.43
C PRO A 17 46.12 -10.10 -53.05
N ALA A 18 44.92 -10.65 -52.88
CA ALA A 18 44.48 -11.30 -51.66
C ALA A 18 45.05 -12.73 -51.51
N LEU A 19 45.49 -13.07 -50.30
CA LEU A 19 45.84 -14.43 -49.87
C LEU A 19 44.88 -14.88 -48.77
N SER A 20 44.19 -15.99 -49.00
CA SER A 20 43.22 -16.56 -48.05
C SER A 20 43.93 -17.21 -46.86
N SER A 21 43.53 -16.84 -45.63
CA SER A 21 44.02 -17.48 -44.40
C SER A 21 43.21 -18.74 -44.06
N PRO A 22 43.82 -19.77 -43.43
CA PRO A 22 43.11 -20.96 -42.97
C PRO A 22 42.22 -20.66 -41.76
N ALA A 23 41.12 -21.40 -41.62
CA ALA A 23 40.14 -21.21 -40.55
C ALA A 23 40.68 -21.65 -39.18
N ALA A 24 40.40 -20.83 -38.15
CA ALA A 24 40.69 -21.16 -36.76
C ALA A 24 39.71 -22.24 -36.22
N PRO A 25 40.12 -23.07 -35.24
CA PRO A 25 39.21 -24.02 -34.59
C PRO A 25 38.13 -23.28 -33.79
N PRO A 26 36.93 -23.86 -33.61
CA PRO A 26 35.84 -23.24 -32.87
C PRO A 26 36.23 -23.07 -31.39
N GLY A 27 36.34 -21.82 -30.95
CA GLY A 27 36.65 -21.49 -29.57
C GLY A 27 35.53 -21.94 -28.63
N THR A 28 35.90 -22.59 -27.52
CA THR A 28 35.00 -22.84 -26.40
C THR A 28 34.48 -21.52 -25.86
N GLN A 29 33.19 -21.26 -26.06
CA GLN A 29 32.52 -20.12 -25.44
C GLN A 29 32.50 -20.33 -23.92
N HIS A 30 33.43 -19.67 -23.22
CA HIS A 30 33.32 -19.50 -21.77
C HIS A 30 32.10 -18.61 -21.50
N THR A 31 30.97 -19.24 -21.22
CA THR A 31 29.80 -18.58 -20.63
C THR A 31 30.20 -18.10 -19.24
N THR A 32 30.53 -16.81 -19.12
CA THR A 32 30.64 -16.15 -17.83
C THR A 32 29.36 -16.45 -17.05
N PRO A 33 29.42 -16.99 -15.82
CA PRO A 33 28.23 -17.19 -15.02
C PRO A 33 27.52 -15.85 -14.90
N SER A 34 26.26 -15.79 -15.34
CA SER A 34 25.43 -14.59 -15.14
C SER A 34 25.42 -14.32 -13.64
N GLN A 35 25.83 -13.11 -13.24
CA GLN A 35 25.70 -12.71 -11.84
C GLN A 35 24.23 -12.94 -11.42
N PRO A 36 23.98 -13.51 -10.22
CA PRO A 36 22.63 -13.62 -9.72
C PRO A 36 22.00 -12.22 -9.72
N PRO A 37 20.72 -12.07 -10.10
CA PRO A 37 20.07 -10.77 -10.12
C PRO A 37 20.21 -10.12 -8.75
N ALA A 38 20.58 -8.83 -8.74
CA ALA A 38 20.75 -8.09 -7.50
C ALA A 38 19.47 -8.24 -6.64
N PRO A 39 19.60 -8.47 -5.32
CA PRO A 39 18.45 -8.75 -4.47
C PRO A 39 17.42 -7.63 -4.57
N VAL A 40 16.19 -7.97 -4.97
CA VAL A 40 15.09 -7.01 -5.09
C VAL A 40 14.77 -6.48 -3.69
N HIS A 41 15.28 -5.29 -3.38
CA HIS A 41 15.16 -4.69 -2.07
C HIS A 41 13.73 -4.20 -1.82
N LYS A 42 12.90 -5.04 -1.20
CA LYS A 42 11.54 -4.72 -0.77
C LYS A 42 11.43 -3.35 -0.08
N THR A 43 10.32 -2.65 -0.28
CA THR A 43 10.06 -1.35 0.37
C THR A 43 9.63 -1.59 1.82
N PRO A 44 10.31 -1.03 2.83
CA PRO A 44 9.85 -1.13 4.21
C PRO A 44 8.56 -0.32 4.38
N VAL A 45 7.52 -0.95 4.93
CA VAL A 45 6.21 -0.33 5.13
C VAL A 45 5.74 -0.45 6.58
N ILE A 46 4.94 0.52 7.01
CA ILE A 46 4.15 0.47 8.24
C ILE A 46 2.69 0.64 7.83
N LEU A 47 1.81 -0.18 8.39
CA LEU A 47 0.36 -0.05 8.22
C LEU A 47 -0.22 0.58 9.49
N ASP A 48 -0.84 1.74 9.39
CA ASP A 48 -1.64 2.39 10.43
C ASP A 48 -3.11 2.26 10.03
N THR A 49 -3.93 1.62 10.87
CA THR A 49 -5.21 1.00 10.47
C THR A 49 -6.22 1.01 11.61
N ASP A 50 -7.48 1.30 11.31
CA ASP A 50 -8.62 1.16 12.24
C ASP A 50 -9.44 -0.10 11.99
N ILE A 51 -8.71 -1.19 11.76
CA ILE A 51 -9.24 -2.55 11.69
C ILE A 51 -10.16 -2.85 12.89
N GLY A 52 -11.35 -3.34 12.60
CA GLY A 52 -12.35 -3.71 13.61
C GLY A 52 -13.66 -2.92 13.59
N ASP A 53 -13.79 -1.91 12.71
CA ASP A 53 -15.02 -1.13 12.49
C ASP A 53 -15.65 -1.42 11.11
N ASP A 54 -15.00 -1.03 10.01
CA ASP A 54 -15.26 -1.56 8.67
C ASP A 54 -14.40 -2.81 8.41
N ILE A 55 -14.75 -3.58 7.39
CA ILE A 55 -14.08 -4.82 7.05
C ILE A 55 -12.86 -4.60 6.16
N ASP A 56 -12.79 -3.50 5.39
CA ASP A 56 -11.82 -3.38 4.30
C ASP A 56 -10.36 -3.19 4.74
N ASP A 57 -10.08 -2.79 5.98
CA ASP A 57 -8.76 -2.96 6.60
C ASP A 57 -8.28 -4.42 6.56
N THR A 58 -9.20 -5.38 6.76
CA THR A 58 -8.87 -6.82 6.72
C THR A 58 -8.51 -7.26 5.31
N TRP A 59 -9.16 -6.66 4.30
CA TRP A 59 -8.83 -6.88 2.89
C TRP A 59 -7.50 -6.22 2.54
N ALA A 60 -7.23 -5.00 3.01
CA ALA A 60 -5.99 -4.27 2.79
C ALA A 60 -4.80 -4.94 3.47
N LEU A 61 -4.93 -5.41 4.72
CA LEU A 61 -3.92 -6.22 5.39
C LEU A 61 -3.64 -7.51 4.61
N GLY A 62 -4.68 -8.26 4.23
CA GLY A 62 -4.50 -9.49 3.46
C GLY A 62 -3.85 -9.26 2.09
N LEU A 63 -4.19 -8.16 1.41
CA LEU A 63 -3.54 -7.72 0.17
C LEU A 63 -2.07 -7.36 0.39
N LEU A 64 -1.77 -6.59 1.45
CA LEU A 64 -0.43 -6.15 1.80
C LEU A 64 0.52 -7.32 2.05
N LEU A 65 0.04 -8.38 2.70
CA LEU A 65 0.82 -9.60 2.92
C LEU A 65 1.12 -10.36 1.62
N GLN A 66 0.36 -10.12 0.53
CA GLN A 66 0.55 -10.71 -0.80
C GLN A 66 1.36 -9.82 -1.76
N CYS A 67 1.88 -8.68 -1.29
CA CYS A 67 2.76 -7.80 -2.06
C CYS A 67 4.24 -8.13 -1.75
N PRO A 68 4.93 -8.99 -2.51
CA PRO A 68 6.35 -9.30 -2.33
C PRO A 68 7.27 -8.08 -2.49
N GLU A 69 6.79 -7.00 -3.12
CA GLU A 69 7.46 -5.71 -3.25
C GLU A 69 7.55 -4.95 -1.91
N LEU A 70 6.70 -5.31 -0.94
CA LEU A 70 6.53 -4.64 0.34
C LEU A 70 7.02 -5.51 1.51
N ASP A 71 7.50 -4.86 2.56
CA ASP A 71 8.13 -5.47 3.72
C ASP A 71 7.56 -4.84 4.99
N LEU A 72 6.45 -5.43 5.48
CA LEU A 72 5.67 -4.94 6.62
C LEU A 72 6.48 -5.05 7.91
N LYS A 73 6.79 -3.87 8.49
CA LYS A 73 7.62 -3.71 9.70
C LYS A 73 6.83 -3.51 10.98
N LEU A 74 5.62 -2.97 10.89
CA LEU A 74 4.74 -2.68 12.01
C LEU A 74 3.31 -2.58 11.51
N VAL A 75 2.37 -3.17 12.24
CA VAL A 75 0.94 -2.79 12.20
C VAL A 75 0.68 -1.93 13.42
N LEU A 76 0.26 -0.68 13.22
CA LEU A 76 -0.15 0.25 14.25
C LEU A 76 -1.67 0.37 14.22
N THR A 77 -2.33 0.29 15.36
CA THR A 77 -3.80 0.35 15.43
C THR A 77 -4.27 1.69 16.03
N ASP A 78 -4.75 2.63 15.21
CA ASP A 78 -5.81 3.57 15.62
C ASP A 78 -7.17 2.87 15.39
N TYR A 79 -8.37 3.43 15.50
CA TYR A 79 -8.78 4.68 16.13
C TYR A 79 -9.45 4.36 17.46
N GLY A 80 -8.77 4.60 18.58
CA GLY A 80 -9.23 4.15 19.90
C GLY A 80 -9.38 2.63 20.04
N ARG A 81 -9.85 2.18 21.22
CA ARG A 81 -10.00 0.74 21.57
C ARG A 81 -8.74 -0.11 21.28
N PRO A 82 -7.51 0.37 21.58
CA PRO A 82 -6.28 -0.20 21.04
C PRO A 82 -6.09 -1.68 21.39
N LEU A 83 -6.60 -2.15 22.54
CA LEU A 83 -6.53 -3.56 22.91
C LEU A 83 -7.42 -4.47 22.04
N TYR A 84 -8.63 -4.03 21.67
CA TYR A 84 -9.51 -4.80 20.77
C TYR A 84 -8.88 -4.94 19.39
N ARG A 85 -8.39 -3.81 18.85
CA ARG A 85 -7.81 -3.76 17.51
C ARG A 85 -6.48 -4.50 17.42
N ALA A 86 -5.62 -4.38 18.43
CA ALA A 86 -4.38 -5.16 18.50
C ALA A 86 -4.65 -6.67 18.60
N ARG A 87 -5.66 -7.11 19.38
CA ARG A 87 -6.12 -8.51 19.41
C ARG A 87 -6.62 -8.98 18.04
N LEU A 88 -7.37 -8.16 17.33
CA LEU A 88 -7.89 -8.47 16.00
C LEU A 88 -6.77 -8.56 14.95
N ALA A 89 -5.87 -7.57 14.91
CA ALA A 89 -4.69 -7.56 14.05
C ALA A 89 -3.79 -8.79 14.31
N ALA A 90 -3.53 -9.13 15.58
CA ALA A 90 -2.75 -10.31 15.98
C ALA A 90 -3.37 -11.62 15.46
N LYS A 91 -4.67 -11.81 15.69
CA LYS A 91 -5.38 -13.01 15.21
C LYS A 91 -5.39 -13.10 13.69
N LEU A 92 -5.59 -11.98 12.98
CA LEU A 92 -5.54 -11.92 11.52
C LEU A 92 -4.14 -12.25 10.99
N LEU A 93 -3.10 -11.58 11.48
CA LEU A 93 -1.70 -11.83 11.11
C LEU A 93 -1.31 -13.30 11.34
N GLN A 94 -1.67 -13.87 12.49
CA GLN A 94 -1.41 -15.28 12.80
C GLN A 94 -2.16 -16.24 11.85
N THR A 95 -3.45 -16.00 11.59
CA THR A 95 -4.26 -16.85 10.69
C THR A 95 -3.83 -16.73 9.22
N MET A 96 -3.32 -15.56 8.82
CA MET A 96 -2.74 -15.29 7.50
C MET A 96 -1.29 -15.74 7.34
N GLY A 97 -0.67 -16.34 8.38
CA GLY A 97 0.67 -16.92 8.31
C GLY A 97 1.83 -15.93 8.49
N ARG A 98 1.58 -14.77 9.09
CA ARG A 98 2.57 -13.74 9.43
C ARG A 98 2.58 -13.34 10.92
N PRO A 99 2.70 -14.31 11.86
CA PRO A 99 2.77 -14.04 13.29
C PRO A 99 4.06 -13.34 13.74
N ASP A 100 5.01 -13.09 12.82
CA ASP A 100 6.27 -12.40 13.06
C ASP A 100 6.16 -10.87 13.08
N VAL A 101 5.07 -10.31 12.56
CA VAL A 101 4.90 -8.88 12.36
C VAL A 101 4.68 -8.16 13.70
N PRO A 102 5.48 -7.15 14.06
CA PRO A 102 5.25 -6.32 15.23
C PRO A 102 3.90 -5.59 15.20
N ILE A 103 3.25 -5.48 16.35
CA ILE A 103 2.00 -4.74 16.54
C ILE A 103 2.21 -3.61 17.54
N GLY A 104 1.79 -2.40 17.18
CA GLY A 104 1.75 -1.24 18.05
C GLY A 104 0.32 -0.91 18.46
N LEU A 105 0.09 -0.75 19.76
CA LEU A 105 -1.15 -0.17 20.27
C LEU A 105 -1.07 1.35 20.07
N GLY A 106 -2.01 1.91 19.30
CA GLY A 106 -2.16 3.35 19.12
C GLY A 106 -2.86 4.02 20.31
N ILE A 107 -3.32 5.24 20.08
CA ILE A 107 -3.93 6.10 21.11
C ILE A 107 -5.33 5.59 21.43
N ASP A 108 -5.65 5.48 22.72
CA ASP A 108 -7.03 5.28 23.15
C ASP A 108 -7.79 6.61 23.10
N VAL A 109 -8.66 6.75 22.09
CA VAL A 109 -9.46 7.95 21.89
C VAL A 109 -10.84 7.75 22.54
N PRO A 110 -11.25 8.61 23.49
CA PRO A 110 -12.55 8.48 24.15
C PRO A 110 -13.72 8.68 23.20
N ASN A 111 -14.81 7.93 23.41
CA ASN A 111 -16.06 8.04 22.67
C ASN A 111 -15.95 7.81 21.15
N VAL A 112 -14.93 7.09 20.67
CA VAL A 112 -14.96 6.55 19.30
C VAL A 112 -16.21 5.69 19.13
N GLY A 113 -16.91 5.90 18.02
CA GLY A 113 -18.06 5.09 17.62
C GLY A 113 -17.68 3.65 17.29
N GLY A 114 -18.49 3.00 16.46
CA GLY A 114 -18.29 1.59 16.15
C GLY A 114 -18.85 0.65 17.22
N ASP A 115 -19.07 -0.59 16.84
CA ASP A 115 -19.82 -1.60 17.60
C ASP A 115 -19.04 -2.90 17.80
N GLU A 116 -17.71 -2.83 17.59
CA GLU A 116 -16.77 -3.97 17.53
C GLU A 116 -17.32 -5.06 16.61
N SER A 117 -17.57 -4.67 15.36
CA SER A 117 -18.29 -5.44 14.36
C SER A 117 -17.70 -6.83 14.12
N GLN A 118 -16.39 -6.99 14.32
CA GLN A 118 -15.64 -8.25 14.16
C GLN A 118 -15.36 -8.97 15.49
N ALA A 119 -15.86 -8.51 16.65
CA ALA A 119 -15.62 -9.15 17.96
C ALA A 119 -16.05 -10.61 18.04
N ALA A 120 -17.13 -11.00 17.36
CA ALA A 120 -17.57 -12.39 17.32
C ALA A 120 -16.60 -13.30 16.51
N TRP A 121 -15.85 -12.75 15.57
CA TRP A 121 -14.76 -13.46 14.88
C TRP A 121 -13.50 -13.51 15.76
N LEU A 122 -13.22 -12.43 16.49
CA LEU A 122 -12.11 -12.38 17.43
C LEU A 122 -12.26 -13.44 18.55
N GLY A 123 -13.43 -13.50 19.18
CA GLY A 123 -13.74 -14.43 20.26
C GLY A 123 -12.88 -14.21 21.51
N ASP A 124 -12.42 -15.31 22.10
CA ASP A 124 -11.60 -15.36 23.30
C ASP A 124 -10.09 -15.19 23.06
N TYR A 125 -9.66 -14.93 21.82
CA TYR A 125 -8.24 -14.82 21.44
C TYR A 125 -7.46 -13.86 22.35
N ASP A 126 -6.45 -14.38 23.04
CA ASP A 126 -5.62 -13.63 23.98
C ASP A 126 -4.38 -13.05 23.28
N LEU A 127 -4.20 -11.73 23.39
CA LEU A 127 -3.04 -11.03 22.81
C LEU A 127 -1.71 -11.52 23.40
N ALA A 128 -1.71 -12.02 24.64
CA ALA A 128 -0.50 -12.59 25.26
C ALA A 128 -0.05 -13.90 24.59
N THR A 129 -0.87 -14.51 23.72
CA THR A 129 -0.49 -15.69 22.92
C THR A 129 0.09 -15.34 21.55
N TYR A 130 0.11 -14.06 21.16
CA TYR A 130 0.68 -13.63 19.89
C TYR A 130 2.21 -13.83 19.87
N PRO A 131 2.79 -14.54 18.89
CA PRO A 131 4.24 -14.81 18.87
C PRO A 131 5.13 -13.60 18.56
N GLY A 132 4.59 -12.59 17.87
CA GLY A 132 5.31 -11.40 17.44
C GLY A 132 5.39 -10.32 18.53
N PRO A 133 6.24 -9.29 18.35
CA PRO A 133 6.35 -8.20 19.32
C PRO A 133 5.05 -7.40 19.46
N VAL A 134 4.62 -7.14 20.68
CA VAL A 134 3.49 -6.25 20.99
C VAL A 134 3.99 -5.04 21.77
N HIS A 135 3.88 -3.86 21.18
CA HIS A 135 4.31 -2.59 21.75
C HIS A 135 3.11 -1.84 22.32
N THR A 136 3.03 -1.72 23.65
CA THR A 136 1.99 -0.94 24.35
C THR A 136 2.07 0.56 24.06
N ASN A 137 3.23 1.05 23.61
CA ASN A 137 3.40 2.40 23.06
C ASN A 137 3.73 2.28 21.56
N GLY A 138 2.68 2.13 20.74
CA GLY A 138 2.79 2.01 19.30
C GLY A 138 3.35 3.27 18.62
N ILE A 139 3.10 4.46 19.18
CA ILE A 139 3.64 5.73 18.66
C ILE A 139 5.17 5.73 18.72
N ARG A 140 5.73 5.27 19.84
CA ARG A 140 7.18 5.11 19.98
C ARG A 140 7.72 4.05 19.02
N ALA A 141 7.03 2.92 18.87
CA ALA A 141 7.44 1.87 17.93
C ALA A 141 7.43 2.35 16.47
N LEU A 142 6.44 3.16 16.07
CA LEU A 142 6.36 3.84 14.77
C LEU A 142 7.57 4.76 14.54
N ILE A 143 7.87 5.64 15.49
CA ILE A 143 9.01 6.57 15.42
C ILE A 143 10.34 5.80 15.32
N GLU A 144 10.55 4.81 16.19
CA GLU A 144 11.76 3.99 16.21
C GLU A 144 11.91 3.21 14.88
N THR A 145 10.83 2.61 14.36
CA THR A 145 10.85 1.89 13.07
C THR A 145 11.22 2.81 11.90
N ILE A 146 10.67 4.03 11.85
CA ILE A 146 10.97 5.01 10.79
C ILE A 146 12.43 5.48 10.87
N LEU A 147 12.91 5.85 12.06
CA LEU A 147 14.26 6.41 12.23
C LEU A 147 15.37 5.36 12.09
N GLN A 148 15.13 4.11 12.53
CA GLN A 148 16.11 3.02 12.45
C GLN A 148 16.14 2.33 11.08
N SER A 149 15.09 2.48 10.25
CA SER A 149 15.08 1.91 8.90
C SER A 149 16.25 2.49 8.05
N PRO A 150 17.04 1.64 7.36
CA PRO A 150 18.16 2.12 6.55
C PRO A 150 17.71 2.89 5.29
N ARG A 151 16.46 2.71 4.87
CA ARG A 151 15.84 3.37 3.71
C ARG A 151 14.54 4.06 4.13
N PRO A 152 14.05 5.08 3.39
CA PRO A 152 12.78 5.71 3.70
C PRO A 152 11.62 4.71 3.82
N VAL A 153 10.83 4.83 4.88
CA VAL A 153 9.66 3.98 5.12
C VAL A 153 8.46 4.51 4.33
N THR A 154 7.62 3.61 3.82
CA THR A 154 6.28 3.99 3.36
C THR A 154 5.31 3.80 4.53
N LEU A 155 4.85 4.91 5.11
CA LEU A 155 3.77 4.89 6.08
C LEU A 155 2.45 4.85 5.29
N ILE A 156 1.71 3.77 5.42
CA ILE A 156 0.40 3.59 4.81
C ILE A 156 -0.65 3.74 5.91
N ALA A 157 -1.44 4.82 5.87
CA ALA A 157 -2.50 5.10 6.83
C ALA A 157 -3.88 4.91 6.18
N ILE A 158 -4.65 3.97 6.71
CA ILE A 158 -5.98 3.62 6.19
C ILE A 158 -7.12 3.89 7.19
N GLY A 159 -6.79 4.24 8.43
CA GLY A 159 -7.74 4.82 9.39
C GLY A 159 -7.52 6.32 9.64
N PRO A 160 -8.20 6.90 10.65
CA PRO A 160 -7.95 8.24 11.17
C PRO A 160 -6.50 8.45 11.64
N LEU A 161 -6.11 9.71 11.87
CA LEU A 161 -4.69 10.11 12.00
C LEU A 161 -4.14 10.56 13.36
N PRO A 162 -4.80 10.44 14.54
CA PRO A 162 -4.23 10.96 15.78
C PRO A 162 -2.91 10.27 16.16
N ASN A 163 -2.72 8.98 15.84
CA ASN A 163 -1.43 8.29 15.96
C ASN A 163 -0.32 9.04 15.21
N ILE A 164 -0.57 9.34 13.94
CA ILE A 164 0.43 9.93 13.03
C ILE A 164 0.70 11.40 13.38
N ALA A 165 -0.34 12.14 13.77
CA ALA A 165 -0.19 13.49 14.30
C ALA A 165 0.62 13.51 15.61
N ALA A 166 0.34 12.61 16.55
CA ALA A 166 1.11 12.48 17.78
C ALA A 166 2.58 12.10 17.51
N ALA A 167 2.84 11.21 16.55
CA ALA A 167 4.18 10.85 16.13
C ALA A 167 4.96 12.05 15.54
N LEU A 168 4.31 12.84 14.67
CA LEU A 168 4.88 14.09 14.13
C LEU A 168 5.14 15.14 15.21
N THR A 169 4.28 15.23 16.23
CA THR A 169 4.46 16.14 17.38
C THR A 169 5.64 15.74 18.25
N GLN A 170 5.81 14.43 18.50
CA GLN A 170 6.93 13.91 19.31
C GLN A 170 8.26 13.92 18.55
N GLU A 171 8.24 13.63 17.25
CA GLU A 171 9.45 13.52 16.44
C GLU A 171 9.22 13.99 14.99
N PRO A 172 9.29 15.31 14.72
CA PRO A 172 9.07 15.87 13.39
C PRO A 172 10.01 15.32 12.30
N ARG A 173 11.15 14.74 12.66
CA ARG A 173 12.12 14.18 11.69
C ARG A 173 11.59 12.94 10.98
N ILE A 174 10.51 12.28 11.46
CA ILE A 174 9.91 11.15 10.73
C ILE A 174 9.46 11.56 9.31
N ALA A 175 9.02 12.80 9.10
CA ALA A 175 8.65 13.31 7.78
C ALA A 175 9.83 13.40 6.78
N GLN A 176 11.07 13.40 7.28
CA GLN A 176 12.29 13.35 6.43
C GLN A 176 12.76 11.91 6.18
N ARG A 177 12.16 10.92 6.84
CA ARG A 177 12.53 9.50 6.81
C ARG A 177 11.39 8.59 6.35
N ALA A 178 10.21 9.15 6.06
CA ALA A 178 9.07 8.44 5.52
C ALA A 178 8.37 9.23 4.41
N ARG A 179 7.70 8.50 3.52
CA ARG A 179 6.64 9.03 2.66
C ARG A 179 5.29 8.54 3.18
N PHE A 180 4.26 9.34 3.03
CA PHE A 180 2.90 9.05 3.49
C PHE A 180 2.02 8.61 2.31
N ILE A 181 1.27 7.52 2.50
CA ILE A 181 0.21 7.06 1.59
C ILE A 181 -1.08 6.89 2.38
N GLY A 182 -2.17 7.56 1.98
CA GLY A 182 -3.42 7.58 2.75
C GLY A 182 -4.65 7.16 1.96
N MET A 183 -5.52 6.33 2.55
CA MET A 183 -6.94 6.23 2.16
C MET A 183 -7.70 7.35 2.89
N HIS A 184 -7.75 8.52 2.27
CA HIS A 184 -8.17 9.75 2.94
C HIS A 184 -8.80 10.75 1.97
N GLY A 185 -9.90 11.34 2.41
CA GLY A 185 -10.50 12.50 1.78
C GLY A 185 -11.45 12.21 0.63
N SER A 186 -12.05 13.29 0.15
CA SER A 186 -13.05 13.29 -0.92
C SER A 186 -12.87 14.61 -1.66
N VAL A 187 -12.44 14.56 -2.93
CA VAL A 187 -11.92 15.75 -3.64
C VAL A 187 -12.90 16.23 -4.70
N ARG A 188 -13.42 15.33 -5.53
CA ARG A 188 -14.46 15.63 -6.56
C ARG A 188 -15.65 14.68 -6.46
N ARG A 189 -15.47 13.45 -5.94
CA ARG A 189 -16.55 12.48 -5.66
C ARG A 189 -16.72 12.18 -4.18
N GLY A 190 -17.96 11.94 -3.79
CA GLY A 190 -18.36 11.45 -2.46
C GLY A 190 -18.71 9.97 -2.46
N TYR A 191 -19.24 9.49 -1.33
CA TYR A 191 -19.66 8.10 -1.11
C TYR A 191 -20.65 7.61 -2.17
N GLY A 192 -20.55 6.33 -2.55
CA GLY A 192 -21.37 5.76 -3.61
C GLY A 192 -21.14 6.37 -5.00
N GLY A 193 -20.00 7.06 -5.20
CA GLY A 193 -19.64 7.69 -6.46
C GLY A 193 -20.36 9.00 -6.78
N LYS A 194 -21.06 9.61 -5.81
CA LYS A 194 -21.74 10.92 -5.95
C LYS A 194 -20.80 11.97 -6.56
N ASN A 195 -21.33 12.81 -7.46
CA ASN A 195 -20.57 13.90 -8.12
C ASN A 195 -20.36 15.15 -7.22
N SER A 196 -20.39 14.97 -5.90
CA SER A 196 -20.20 16.02 -4.90
C SER A 196 -19.36 15.45 -3.76
N PRO A 197 -18.29 16.13 -3.31
CA PRO A 197 -17.50 15.66 -2.17
C PRO A 197 -18.30 15.52 -0.88
N ASP A 198 -17.92 14.58 -0.04
CA ASP A 198 -18.42 14.39 1.33
C ASP A 198 -17.31 14.70 2.35
N ALA A 199 -17.68 14.82 3.63
CA ALA A 199 -16.72 14.70 4.71
C ALA A 199 -16.41 13.20 4.88
N GLU A 200 -15.30 12.77 4.26
CA GLU A 200 -14.80 11.40 4.32
C GLU A 200 -14.46 11.00 5.76
N TRP A 201 -14.74 9.75 6.13
CA TRP A 201 -14.74 9.24 7.49
C TRP A 201 -13.43 9.47 8.25
N ASN A 202 -12.29 9.06 7.69
CA ASN A 202 -10.99 9.18 8.34
C ASN A 202 -10.60 10.63 8.60
N VAL A 203 -10.80 11.50 7.59
CA VAL A 203 -10.60 12.95 7.72
C VAL A 203 -11.60 13.59 8.69
N ARG A 204 -12.85 13.11 8.73
CA ARG A 204 -13.91 13.63 9.60
C ARG A 204 -13.76 13.21 11.06
N CYS A 205 -13.17 12.05 11.32
CA CYS A 205 -12.94 11.53 12.68
C CYS A 205 -11.96 12.39 13.46
N ASP A 206 -10.86 12.84 12.83
CA ASP A 206 -9.98 13.87 13.39
C ASP A 206 -9.46 14.84 12.30
N PRO A 207 -10.21 15.92 12.01
CA PRO A 207 -9.80 16.91 11.03
C PRO A 207 -8.51 17.66 11.43
N ARG A 208 -8.19 17.74 12.73
CA ARG A 208 -6.97 18.42 13.21
C ARG A 208 -5.74 17.58 12.98
N ALA A 209 -5.81 16.28 13.26
CA ALA A 209 -4.75 15.34 12.92
C ALA A 209 -4.52 15.30 11.40
N ALA A 210 -5.60 15.24 10.61
CA ALA A 210 -5.51 15.29 9.14
C ALA A 210 -4.86 16.60 8.64
N GLN A 211 -5.23 17.76 9.20
CA GLN A 211 -4.56 19.04 8.92
C GLN A 211 -3.05 18.98 9.21
N GLN A 212 -2.65 18.46 10.37
CA GLN A 212 -1.25 18.38 10.78
C GLN A 212 -0.43 17.43 9.87
N VAL A 213 -0.98 16.25 9.56
CA VAL A 213 -0.37 15.23 8.70
C VAL A 213 -0.19 15.74 7.27
N LEU A 214 -1.21 16.41 6.70
CA LEU A 214 -1.14 16.94 5.34
C LEU A 214 -0.31 18.21 5.22
N ALA A 215 -0.08 18.94 6.32
CA ALA A 215 0.85 20.07 6.37
C ALA A 215 2.34 19.66 6.51
N ALA A 216 2.61 18.43 6.97
CA ALA A 216 3.96 17.96 7.29
C ALA A 216 4.89 17.85 6.06
N PRO A 217 6.22 17.99 6.23
CA PRO A 217 7.17 18.10 5.12
C PRO A 217 7.65 16.75 4.54
N TRP A 218 6.71 15.85 4.23
CA TRP A 218 6.95 14.59 3.50
C TRP A 218 6.33 14.57 2.10
N ASP A 219 6.69 13.56 1.31
CA ASP A 219 5.96 13.13 0.12
C ASP A 219 4.62 12.51 0.54
N ILE A 220 3.51 12.98 -0.05
CA ILE A 220 2.13 12.58 0.30
C ILE A 220 1.44 12.07 -0.95
N THR A 221 0.89 10.86 -0.88
CA THR A 221 0.03 10.28 -1.92
C THR A 221 -1.31 9.86 -1.32
N LEU A 222 -2.43 10.32 -1.87
CA LEU A 222 -3.77 10.00 -1.40
C LEU A 222 -4.59 9.22 -2.43
N THR A 223 -5.38 8.26 -1.94
CA THR A 223 -6.56 7.75 -2.63
C THR A 223 -7.81 8.26 -1.88
N PRO A 224 -8.45 9.32 -2.40
CA PRO A 224 -9.73 9.79 -1.90
C PRO A 224 -10.90 8.98 -2.50
N LEU A 225 -12.12 9.24 -2.03
CA LEU A 225 -13.36 8.60 -2.50
C LEU A 225 -13.56 8.64 -4.03
N ASP A 226 -12.88 9.56 -4.73
CA ASP A 226 -12.75 9.61 -6.19
C ASP A 226 -12.26 8.32 -6.84
N THR A 227 -11.43 7.54 -6.12
CA THR A 227 -10.92 6.22 -6.56
C THR A 227 -11.28 5.10 -5.60
N CYS A 228 -11.01 5.23 -4.29
CA CYS A 228 -11.26 4.16 -3.32
C CYS A 228 -12.76 3.84 -3.16
N GLY A 229 -13.62 4.86 -3.22
CA GLY A 229 -15.08 4.74 -3.06
C GLY A 229 -15.83 4.01 -4.18
N LEU A 230 -15.11 3.45 -5.15
CA LEU A 230 -15.66 2.79 -6.35
C LEU A 230 -15.27 1.30 -6.45
N VAL A 231 -14.47 0.79 -5.52
CA VAL A 231 -13.94 -0.58 -5.57
C VAL A 231 -14.90 -1.56 -4.92
N GLN A 232 -15.49 -2.46 -5.71
CA GLN A 232 -16.20 -3.65 -5.23
C GLN A 232 -15.77 -4.86 -6.06
N LEU A 233 -15.55 -6.01 -5.42
CA LEU A 233 -15.35 -7.29 -6.12
C LEU A 233 -16.67 -8.04 -6.16
N ASP A 234 -17.01 -8.55 -7.34
CA ASP A 234 -18.27 -9.24 -7.63
C ASP A 234 -18.03 -10.39 -8.63
N GLY A 235 -19.08 -11.16 -8.92
CA GLY A 235 -19.09 -12.11 -10.04
C GLY A 235 -17.94 -13.13 -10.00
N PRO A 236 -17.24 -13.39 -11.12
CA PRO A 236 -16.11 -14.33 -11.17
C PRO A 236 -14.97 -14.00 -10.21
N ARG A 237 -14.72 -12.70 -9.96
CA ARG A 237 -13.64 -12.23 -9.09
C ARG A 237 -13.92 -12.60 -7.64
N PHE A 238 -15.10 -12.25 -7.13
CA PHE A 238 -15.51 -12.64 -5.77
C PHE A 238 -15.66 -14.16 -5.63
N ALA A 239 -16.16 -14.85 -6.67
CA ALA A 239 -16.25 -16.31 -6.69
C ALA A 239 -14.87 -16.99 -6.55
N GLN A 240 -13.80 -16.43 -7.13
CA GLN A 240 -12.43 -16.94 -6.98
C GLN A 240 -11.92 -16.85 -5.54
N LEU A 241 -12.28 -15.80 -4.78
CA LEU A 241 -11.98 -15.74 -3.34
C LEU A 241 -12.76 -16.79 -2.57
N ARG A 242 -14.07 -16.91 -2.87
CA ARG A 242 -14.98 -17.84 -2.18
C ARG A 242 -14.61 -19.33 -2.38
N THR A 243 -13.93 -19.68 -3.47
CA THR A 243 -13.43 -21.04 -3.73
C THR A 243 -11.95 -21.23 -3.44
N SER A 244 -11.25 -20.19 -2.96
CA SER A 244 -9.82 -20.27 -2.65
C SER A 244 -9.55 -21.01 -1.34
N ASN A 245 -8.63 -21.98 -1.39
CA ASN A 245 -8.12 -22.67 -0.20
C ASN A 245 -6.97 -21.91 0.48
N HIS A 246 -6.51 -20.79 -0.10
CA HIS A 246 -5.41 -20.00 0.46
C HIS A 246 -5.82 -19.36 1.82
N PRO A 247 -4.96 -19.34 2.86
CA PRO A 247 -5.33 -18.83 4.18
C PRO A 247 -5.88 -17.40 4.16
N ILE A 248 -5.27 -16.49 3.39
CA ILE A 248 -5.67 -15.08 3.32
C ILE A 248 -7.12 -14.86 2.88
N PRO A 249 -7.56 -15.23 1.65
CA PRO A 249 -8.94 -15.01 1.21
C PRO A 249 -9.97 -15.77 2.05
N ARG A 250 -9.62 -16.94 2.58
CA ARG A 250 -10.46 -17.66 3.56
C ARG A 250 -10.67 -16.86 4.85
N THR A 251 -9.59 -16.35 5.45
CA THR A 251 -9.63 -15.52 6.66
C THR A 251 -10.45 -14.24 6.43
N ILE A 252 -10.22 -13.57 5.30
CA ILE A 252 -10.98 -12.38 4.89
C ILE A 252 -12.48 -12.69 4.83
N LEU A 253 -12.88 -13.78 4.15
CA LEU A 253 -14.30 -14.12 3.98
C LEU A 253 -14.98 -14.64 5.27
N GLU A 254 -14.25 -15.34 6.14
CA GLU A 254 -14.73 -15.71 7.47
C GLU A 254 -15.02 -14.47 8.32
N ASN A 255 -14.11 -13.48 8.30
CA ASN A 255 -14.26 -12.25 9.05
C ASN A 255 -15.33 -11.31 8.44
N TYR A 256 -15.39 -11.23 7.11
CA TYR A 256 -16.40 -10.47 6.35
C TYR A 256 -17.83 -10.95 6.64
N ARG A 257 -18.06 -12.26 6.73
CA ARG A 257 -19.37 -12.82 7.09
C ARG A 257 -19.82 -12.39 8.49
N VAL A 258 -18.90 -12.36 9.44
CA VAL A 258 -19.21 -11.91 10.82
C VAL A 258 -19.53 -10.42 10.85
N TRP A 259 -18.71 -9.60 10.18
CA TRP A 259 -18.96 -8.16 10.03
C TRP A 259 -20.32 -7.89 9.37
N ALA A 260 -20.60 -8.54 8.24
CA ALA A 260 -21.80 -8.30 7.45
C ALA A 260 -23.08 -8.81 8.14
N ALA A 261 -22.99 -9.81 9.01
CA ALA A 261 -24.13 -10.29 9.81
C ALA A 261 -24.69 -9.20 10.78
N ARG A 262 -23.94 -8.12 11.02
CA ARG A 262 -24.35 -6.95 11.82
C ARG A 262 -24.88 -5.78 11.00
N ARG A 263 -24.89 -5.90 9.66
CA ARG A 263 -25.31 -4.89 8.69
C ARG A 263 -26.65 -5.31 8.08
N PRO A 264 -27.82 -5.04 8.72
CA PRO A 264 -29.13 -5.48 8.23
C PRO A 264 -29.49 -4.95 6.83
N GLU A 265 -28.83 -3.88 6.38
CA GLU A 265 -28.88 -3.34 5.02
C GLU A 265 -28.21 -4.24 3.96
N LEU A 266 -27.37 -5.19 4.37
CA LEU A 266 -26.74 -6.19 3.51
C LEU A 266 -27.54 -7.49 3.53
N ALA A 267 -28.19 -7.82 2.41
CA ALA A 267 -28.92 -9.07 2.30
C ALA A 267 -27.97 -10.29 2.39
N PRO A 268 -28.34 -11.40 3.07
CA PRO A 268 -27.47 -12.58 3.19
C PRO A 268 -27.07 -13.25 1.86
N ARG A 269 -27.75 -12.93 0.75
CA ARG A 269 -27.33 -13.37 -0.59
C ARG A 269 -26.28 -12.47 -1.22
N ASP A 270 -26.25 -11.19 -0.87
CA ASP A 270 -25.33 -10.22 -1.46
C ASP A 270 -23.89 -10.47 -0.95
N ILE A 271 -23.75 -10.80 0.33
CA ILE A 271 -22.46 -11.05 1.00
C ILE A 271 -21.72 -12.30 0.48
N GLU A 272 -22.41 -13.20 -0.22
CA GLU A 272 -21.80 -14.38 -0.89
C GLU A 272 -21.57 -14.15 -2.40
N GLN A 273 -21.96 -12.98 -2.92
CA GLN A 273 -21.86 -12.62 -4.35
C GLN A 273 -20.91 -11.43 -4.61
N ARG A 274 -20.72 -10.56 -3.62
CA ARG A 274 -19.85 -9.38 -3.71
C ARG A 274 -19.24 -9.01 -2.36
N SER A 275 -18.18 -8.21 -2.39
CA SER A 275 -17.63 -7.53 -1.23
C SER A 275 -18.46 -6.28 -0.85
N SER A 276 -18.17 -5.69 0.31
CA SER A 276 -18.40 -4.26 0.56
C SER A 276 -17.54 -3.40 -0.39
N THR A 277 -17.62 -2.07 -0.27
CA THR A 277 -16.61 -1.20 -0.89
C THR A 277 -15.27 -1.42 -0.21
N LEU A 278 -14.21 -1.62 -1.00
CA LEU A 278 -12.85 -1.91 -0.53
C LEU A 278 -11.98 -0.68 -0.72
N PHE A 279 -12.18 0.32 0.13
CA PHE A 279 -11.52 1.61 0.03
C PHE A 279 -10.00 1.46 0.21
N ASP A 280 -9.59 0.78 1.28
CA ASP A 280 -8.19 0.72 1.75
C ASP A 280 -7.24 -0.04 0.82
N CYS A 281 -7.77 -0.98 0.06
CA CYS A 281 -7.01 -1.77 -0.90
C CYS A 281 -6.29 -0.90 -1.95
N VAL A 282 -6.81 0.31 -2.22
CA VAL A 282 -6.18 1.25 -3.16
C VAL A 282 -4.93 1.89 -2.54
N ALA A 283 -4.88 2.13 -1.22
CA ALA A 283 -3.69 2.69 -0.57
C ALA A 283 -2.51 1.70 -0.63
N ILE A 284 -2.79 0.41 -0.43
CA ILE A 284 -1.80 -0.67 -0.64
C ILE A 284 -1.31 -0.69 -2.09
N TYR A 285 -2.21 -0.58 -3.07
CA TYR A 285 -1.84 -0.53 -4.48
C TYR A 285 -0.95 0.67 -4.80
N LEU A 286 -1.27 1.87 -4.32
CA LEU A 286 -0.46 3.09 -4.53
C LEU A 286 0.94 3.03 -3.90
N ALA A 287 1.18 2.10 -2.97
CA ALA A 287 2.53 1.77 -2.47
C ALA A 287 3.34 0.89 -3.43
N VAL A 288 2.67 0.15 -4.34
CA VAL A 288 3.25 -0.78 -5.33
C VAL A 288 3.34 -0.18 -6.74
N SER A 289 2.26 0.41 -7.25
CA SER A 289 2.15 1.00 -8.60
C SER A 289 1.08 2.11 -8.60
N ARG A 290 1.11 2.98 -9.62
CA ARG A 290 0.10 4.04 -9.83
C ARG A 290 -0.48 4.03 -11.24
N ASP A 291 -0.16 2.99 -12.02
CA ASP A 291 -0.32 3.00 -13.48
C ASP A 291 -1.79 2.98 -13.91
N LEU A 292 -2.66 2.37 -13.09
CA LEU A 292 -4.10 2.25 -13.30
C LEU A 292 -4.91 3.48 -12.83
N CYS A 293 -4.27 4.43 -12.15
CA CYS A 293 -4.90 5.66 -11.65
C CYS A 293 -4.46 6.87 -12.48
N GLU A 294 -5.35 7.85 -12.65
CA GLU A 294 -4.98 9.21 -13.00
C GLU A 294 -4.43 9.88 -11.74
N MET A 295 -3.16 10.30 -11.80
CA MET A 295 -2.47 10.92 -10.68
C MET A 295 -2.28 12.40 -10.97
N GLU A 296 -2.91 13.26 -10.17
CA GLU A 296 -2.73 14.71 -10.23
C GLU A 296 -1.91 15.20 -9.03
N THR A 297 -1.26 16.35 -9.18
CA THR A 297 -0.66 17.04 -8.02
C THR A 297 -1.52 18.24 -7.69
N LEU A 298 -2.25 18.16 -6.59
CA LEU A 298 -3.26 19.15 -6.19
C LEU A 298 -2.85 19.85 -4.89
N PRO A 299 -3.02 21.17 -4.76
CA PRO A 299 -2.83 21.86 -3.49
C PRO A 299 -4.06 21.58 -2.61
N LEU A 300 -3.89 20.79 -1.56
CA LEU A 300 -4.99 20.35 -0.70
C LEU A 300 -4.97 20.98 0.70
N THR A 301 -6.15 21.33 1.20
CA THR A 301 -6.41 21.65 2.61
C THR A 301 -7.50 20.72 3.18
N VAL A 302 -7.50 20.58 4.51
CA VAL A 302 -8.60 19.96 5.26
C VAL A 302 -9.30 21.04 6.07
N THR A 303 -10.62 21.14 5.95
CA THR A 303 -11.45 22.09 6.69
C THR A 303 -11.81 21.54 8.07
N SER A 304 -12.19 22.42 9.00
CA SER A 304 -12.51 22.04 10.38
C SER A 304 -13.75 21.14 10.52
N ASP A 305 -14.60 21.09 9.50
CA ASP A 305 -15.78 20.21 9.39
C ASP A 305 -15.48 18.87 8.66
N GLY A 306 -14.20 18.56 8.42
CA GLY A 306 -13.76 17.24 7.96
C GLY A 306 -13.80 17.01 6.45
N PHE A 307 -13.85 18.09 5.64
CA PHE A 307 -13.76 17.97 4.20
C PHE A 307 -12.34 18.21 3.68
N THR A 308 -11.97 17.50 2.62
CA THR A 308 -10.81 17.83 1.80
C THR A 308 -11.20 18.83 0.70
N ARG A 309 -10.34 19.80 0.42
CA ARG A 309 -10.58 20.85 -0.59
C ARG A 309 -9.33 21.11 -1.42
N ILE A 310 -9.54 21.40 -2.71
CA ILE A 310 -8.51 22.01 -3.56
C ILE A 310 -8.47 23.50 -3.20
N ASP A 311 -7.32 23.96 -2.72
CA ASP A 311 -7.14 25.29 -2.15
C ASP A 311 -5.72 25.76 -2.46
N PRO A 312 -5.50 26.92 -3.12
CA PRO A 312 -4.16 27.41 -3.47
C PRO A 312 -3.21 27.64 -2.29
N THR A 313 -3.72 27.70 -1.05
CA THR A 313 -2.90 27.77 0.17
C THR A 313 -2.45 26.40 0.68
N GLY A 314 -3.05 25.33 0.16
CA GLY A 314 -2.75 23.94 0.49
C GLY A 314 -1.41 23.46 -0.05
N ARG A 315 -0.86 22.41 0.56
CA ARG A 315 0.37 21.79 0.08
C ARG A 315 0.11 20.95 -1.18
N PRO A 316 1.04 20.90 -2.14
CA PRO A 316 0.99 19.94 -3.23
C PRO A 316 0.98 18.50 -2.70
N VAL A 317 -0.06 17.75 -3.04
CA VAL A 317 -0.25 16.33 -2.71
C VAL A 317 -0.49 15.55 -4.00
N HIS A 318 0.06 14.34 -4.12
CA HIS A 318 -0.24 13.45 -5.23
C HIS A 318 -1.58 12.74 -4.96
N VAL A 319 -2.57 12.88 -5.85
CA VAL A 319 -3.93 12.42 -5.63
C VAL A 319 -4.36 11.49 -6.76
N ALA A 320 -4.88 10.31 -6.42
CA ALA A 320 -5.53 9.41 -7.36
C ALA A 320 -6.96 9.90 -7.65
N THR A 321 -7.11 10.78 -8.64
CA THR A 321 -8.36 11.53 -8.93
C THR A 321 -9.35 10.79 -9.82
N ALA A 322 -8.90 9.77 -10.54
CA ALA A 322 -9.74 8.89 -11.34
C ALA A 322 -9.07 7.53 -11.60
N TRP A 323 -9.84 6.56 -12.06
CA TRP A 323 -9.33 5.31 -12.60
C TRP A 323 -9.14 5.41 -14.11
N LYS A 324 -7.94 5.13 -14.61
CA LYS A 324 -7.71 4.84 -16.04
C LYS A 324 -8.32 3.49 -16.42
N ASN A 325 -8.23 2.50 -15.51
CA ASN A 325 -8.82 1.18 -15.69
C ASN A 325 -9.11 0.52 -14.33
N LEU A 326 -10.34 0.68 -13.84
CA LEU A 326 -10.81 0.08 -12.58
C LEU A 326 -10.90 -1.46 -12.68
N ASP A 327 -11.29 -2.00 -13.84
CA ASP A 327 -11.42 -3.46 -14.01
C ASP A 327 -10.06 -4.16 -13.91
N ALA A 328 -9.02 -3.62 -14.55
CA ALA A 328 -7.66 -4.14 -14.40
C ALA A 328 -7.15 -4.05 -12.95
N PHE A 329 -7.60 -3.06 -12.17
CA PHE A 329 -7.30 -2.98 -10.74
C PHE A 329 -8.03 -4.09 -9.96
N LYS A 330 -9.32 -4.31 -10.24
CA LYS A 330 -10.09 -5.42 -9.65
C LYS A 330 -9.48 -6.78 -10.00
N ASP A 331 -8.97 -6.96 -11.22
CA ASP A 331 -8.25 -8.17 -11.64
C ASP A 331 -6.91 -8.34 -10.90
N TRP A 332 -6.12 -7.26 -10.80
CA TRP A 332 -4.87 -7.25 -10.03
C TRP A 332 -5.11 -7.58 -8.55
N LEU A 333 -6.12 -6.96 -7.92
CA LEU A 333 -6.52 -7.19 -6.54
C LEU A 333 -6.91 -8.66 -6.31
N THR A 334 -7.75 -9.20 -7.20
CA THR A 334 -8.19 -10.61 -7.16
C THR A 334 -7.00 -11.56 -7.30
N HIS A 335 -6.09 -11.29 -8.24
CA HIS A 335 -4.90 -12.11 -8.47
C HIS A 335 -3.93 -12.10 -7.27
N ARG A 336 -3.75 -10.94 -6.61
CA ARG A 336 -2.92 -10.84 -5.40
C ARG A 336 -3.54 -11.58 -4.22
N LEU A 337 -4.84 -11.45 -3.98
CA LEU A 337 -5.51 -12.12 -2.88
C LEU A 337 -5.61 -13.64 -3.09
N CYS A 338 -5.77 -14.09 -4.35
CA CYS A 338 -5.84 -15.49 -4.76
C CYS A 338 -4.67 -15.89 -5.67
N PRO A 339 -3.43 -15.97 -5.14
CA PRO A 339 -2.29 -16.43 -5.92
C PRO A 339 -2.49 -17.90 -6.31
N ASN A 340 -2.03 -18.26 -7.51
CA ASN A 340 -2.11 -19.65 -7.96
C ASN A 340 -1.26 -20.56 -7.04
N PRO A 341 -1.67 -21.81 -6.77
CA PRO A 341 -0.91 -22.73 -5.89
C PRO A 341 0.54 -22.96 -6.31
N THR A 342 0.87 -22.69 -7.57
CA THR A 342 2.21 -22.83 -8.16
C THR A 342 3.13 -21.62 -7.99
N SER A 343 2.63 -20.47 -7.50
CA SER A 343 3.43 -19.23 -7.37
C SER A 343 3.97 -18.95 -5.98
N GLN A 344 3.74 -19.83 -4.99
CA GLN A 344 4.44 -19.72 -3.71
C GLN A 344 5.88 -20.24 -3.86
N PRO A 345 6.91 -19.46 -3.46
CA PRO A 345 8.24 -20.02 -3.28
C PRO A 345 8.15 -21.07 -2.18
N ARG A 346 8.68 -22.27 -2.43
CA ARG A 346 8.81 -23.29 -1.38
C ARG A 346 9.72 -22.73 -0.31
N THR A 347 9.21 -22.55 0.90
CA THR A 347 10.03 -22.32 2.09
C THR A 347 11.00 -23.52 2.20
N PRO A 348 12.32 -23.27 2.38
CA PRO A 348 13.32 -24.35 2.48
C PRO A 348 13.13 -25.23 3.72
#